data_AF-A0A6M2A7K0-F1
#
_entry.id   AF-A0A6M2A7K0-F1
#
_cell.length_a   1.000
_cell.length_b   1.000
_cell.length_c   1.000
_cell.angle_alpha   90.00
_cell.angle_beta   90.00
_cell.angle_gamma   90.00
#
_symmetry.space_group_name_H-M   'P 1'
#
loop_
_entity.id
_entity.type
_entity.pdbx_description
1 polymer ?
#
loop_
_entity_poly.entity_id
_entity_poly.type
_entity_poly.pdbx_seq_one_letter_code
_entity_poly.pdbx_strand_id
1 'polypeptide(L)'
;MKWIFLICTFVMLYILSQKRFEYYDEIPKGSEETAEIAPILNQPFFYLGEGSQIVAFVSSDGSTVLKLFKARHEKPYTFSRYIRNLGKKDWEQSHQKWKIKFGETSRRYKTAFMHLKEETGLVFLHFQKTPISLPVTLKHRTSTTLDLAQYPFILQKRAILAPEYIKAHPEGIQALKEFFSARTEKGFSDPRQSLSVNYGFIDGRPIQIDPGKIDSFDGDISSEIEKIHTHIDEWASHL
;
A
#
# COMPACT_ATOMS: atom_id res chain seq x y z
N MET A 1 28.89 -7.09 -9.53
CA MET A 1 28.10 -6.00 -10.16
C MET A 1 27.16 -6.43 -11.31
N LYS A 2 27.08 -7.72 -11.70
CA LYS A 2 26.18 -8.20 -12.78
C LYS A 2 24.80 -8.72 -12.30
N TRP A 3 24.64 -9.01 -11.01
CA TRP A 3 23.38 -9.54 -10.45
C TRP A 3 22.28 -8.48 -10.22
N ILE A 4 22.65 -7.21 -10.05
CA ILE A 4 21.71 -6.07 -9.93
C ILE A 4 21.06 -5.72 -11.29
N PHE A 5 21.64 -6.19 -12.41
CA PHE A 5 21.07 -5.98 -13.75
C PHE A 5 19.87 -6.88 -14.04
N LEU A 6 19.79 -8.08 -13.44
CA LEU A 6 18.74 -9.04 -13.76
C LEU A 6 17.43 -8.76 -13.00
N ILE A 7 17.48 -8.20 -11.79
CA ILE A 7 16.28 -8.02 -10.95
C ILE A 7 15.42 -6.84 -11.45
N CYS A 8 16.04 -5.78 -11.97
CA CYS A 8 15.34 -4.51 -12.26
C CYS A 8 14.53 -4.48 -13.56
N THR A 9 14.99 -5.14 -14.63
CA THR A 9 14.22 -5.26 -15.89
C THR A 9 13.00 -6.17 -15.70
N PHE A 10 13.12 -7.13 -14.78
CA PHE A 10 12.04 -8.02 -14.42
C PHE A 10 10.88 -7.30 -13.75
N VAL A 11 11.07 -6.26 -12.91
CA VAL A 11 9.93 -5.60 -12.23
C VAL A 11 8.98 -4.91 -13.22
N MET A 12 9.50 -4.15 -14.18
CA MET A 12 8.66 -3.48 -15.19
C MET A 12 8.04 -4.49 -16.16
N LEU A 13 8.83 -5.44 -16.67
CA LEU A 13 8.29 -6.53 -17.48
C LEU A 13 7.28 -7.38 -16.71
N TYR A 14 7.46 -7.53 -15.40
CA TYR A 14 6.57 -8.26 -14.50
C TYR A 14 5.23 -7.55 -14.36
N ILE A 15 5.22 -6.25 -14.06
CA ILE A 15 3.99 -5.44 -13.99
C ILE A 15 3.25 -5.49 -15.33
N LEU A 16 3.98 -5.30 -16.45
CA LEU A 16 3.41 -5.35 -17.80
C LEU A 16 2.93 -6.76 -18.20
N SER A 17 3.54 -7.82 -17.66
CA SER A 17 3.15 -9.21 -17.92
C SER A 17 1.92 -9.67 -17.14
N GLN A 18 1.49 -8.91 -16.12
CA GLN A 18 0.28 -9.24 -15.36
C GLN A 18 -0.94 -9.02 -16.24
N LYS A 19 -1.39 -10.08 -16.93
CA LYS A 19 -2.71 -10.11 -17.52
C LYS A 19 -3.74 -10.50 -16.44
N ARG A 20 -4.87 -9.80 -16.55
CA ARG A 20 -6.21 -10.05 -15.97
C ARG A 20 -6.30 -10.40 -14.48
N PHE A 21 -6.52 -9.36 -13.67
CA PHE A 21 -7.30 -9.48 -12.42
C PHE A 21 -8.77 -9.81 -12.74
N GLU A 22 -9.31 -10.87 -12.12
CA GLU A 22 -10.74 -11.11 -11.99
C GLU A 22 -11.21 -10.60 -10.62
N TYR A 23 -12.29 -9.79 -10.65
CA TYR A 23 -12.81 -8.87 -9.63
C TYR A 23 -13.27 -9.50 -8.31
N TYR A 24 -13.34 -8.68 -7.24
CA TYR A 24 -14.28 -8.84 -6.11
C TYR A 24 -14.76 -7.48 -5.52
N ASP A 25 -16.05 -7.46 -5.16
CA ASP A 25 -16.92 -6.50 -4.44
C ASP A 25 -17.08 -5.03 -4.88
N GLU A 26 -18.34 -4.59 -4.83
CA GLU A 26 -18.91 -3.30 -5.24
C GLU A 26 -18.30 -2.10 -4.49
N ILE A 27 -17.46 -1.35 -5.19
CA ILE A 27 -17.17 0.05 -4.88
C ILE A 27 -17.92 0.87 -5.93
N PRO A 28 -18.61 1.96 -5.55
CA PRO A 28 -19.36 2.77 -6.51
C PRO A 28 -18.45 3.23 -7.65
N LYS A 29 -18.90 3.02 -8.90
CA LYS A 29 -18.24 3.56 -10.08
C LYS A 29 -18.52 5.06 -10.16
N GLY A 30 -17.59 5.90 -9.74
CA GLY A 30 -17.67 7.35 -9.91
C GLY A 30 -16.78 7.84 -11.06
N SER A 31 -17.38 8.30 -12.16
CA SER A 31 -16.65 9.09 -13.17
C SER A 31 -16.12 10.42 -12.61
N GLU A 32 -16.75 10.96 -11.56
CA GLU A 32 -16.33 12.19 -10.88
C GLU A 32 -14.99 12.01 -10.15
N GLU A 33 -14.72 10.84 -9.56
CA GLU A 33 -13.46 10.57 -8.86
C GLU A 33 -12.23 10.59 -9.79
N THR A 34 -12.43 10.32 -11.09
CA THR A 34 -11.32 10.37 -12.07
C THR A 34 -10.84 11.79 -12.36
N ALA A 35 -11.72 12.80 -12.24
CA ALA A 35 -11.34 14.19 -12.46
C ALA A 35 -10.43 14.73 -11.34
N GLU A 36 -10.66 14.29 -10.09
CA GLU A 36 -9.88 14.72 -8.93
C GLU A 36 -8.43 14.21 -8.97
N ILE A 37 -8.23 13.00 -9.48
CA ILE A 37 -6.89 12.37 -9.53
C ILE A 37 -6.15 12.66 -10.84
N ALA A 38 -6.81 13.16 -11.88
CA ALA A 38 -6.18 13.43 -13.16
C ALA A 38 -4.94 14.34 -13.05
N PRO A 39 -4.96 15.45 -12.28
CA PRO A 39 -3.76 16.26 -12.06
C PRO A 39 -2.61 15.48 -11.40
N ILE A 40 -2.93 14.56 -10.48
CA ILE A 40 -1.95 13.72 -9.79
C ILE A 40 -1.33 12.71 -10.76
N LEU A 41 -2.11 12.12 -11.65
CA LEU A 41 -1.64 11.10 -12.61
C LEU A 41 -0.95 11.69 -13.85
N ASN A 42 -1.19 12.97 -14.17
CA ASN A 42 -0.58 13.67 -15.30
C ASN A 42 0.92 13.98 -15.14
N GLN A 43 1.50 13.67 -13.98
CA GLN A 43 2.94 13.78 -13.73
C GLN A 43 3.62 12.40 -13.70
N PRO A 44 4.93 12.33 -13.98
CA PRO A 44 5.65 11.06 -13.88
C PRO A 44 5.83 10.63 -12.42
N PHE A 45 5.83 9.32 -12.22
CA PHE A 45 6.09 8.68 -10.94
C PHE A 45 7.41 7.91 -10.98
N PHE A 46 8.29 8.12 -10.01
CA PHE A 46 9.60 7.52 -9.89
C PHE A 46 9.59 6.34 -8.94
N TYR A 47 10.23 5.23 -9.31
CA TYR A 47 10.32 4.05 -8.47
C TYR A 47 10.88 4.38 -7.08
N LEU A 48 10.13 4.03 -6.04
CA LEU A 48 10.48 4.26 -4.64
C LEU A 48 10.98 2.97 -3.98
N GLY A 49 10.34 1.84 -4.29
CA GLY A 49 10.70 0.55 -3.72
C GLY A 49 9.67 -0.52 -4.01
N GLU A 50 9.94 -1.75 -3.55
CA GLU A 50 8.99 -2.84 -3.66
C GLU A 50 8.93 -3.68 -2.39
N GLY A 51 7.71 -4.10 -2.05
CA GLY A 51 7.46 -5.14 -1.06
C GLY A 51 7.04 -6.45 -1.71
N SER A 52 6.57 -7.39 -0.89
CA SER A 52 6.10 -8.70 -1.36
C SER A 52 4.85 -8.61 -2.23
N GLN A 53 3.98 -7.62 -1.98
CA GLN A 53 2.69 -7.47 -2.65
C GLN A 53 2.52 -6.16 -3.41
N ILE A 54 3.36 -5.15 -3.14
CA ILE A 54 3.20 -3.79 -3.67
C ILE A 54 4.51 -3.35 -4.33
N VAL A 55 4.39 -2.58 -5.41
CA VAL A 55 5.46 -1.74 -5.95
C VAL A 55 5.06 -0.29 -5.73
N ALA A 56 5.93 0.49 -5.10
CA ALA A 56 5.67 1.88 -4.78
C ALA A 56 6.45 2.81 -5.72
N PHE A 57 5.79 3.87 -6.16
CA PHE A 57 6.37 4.94 -6.94
C PHE A 57 5.98 6.28 -6.32
N VAL A 58 6.87 7.25 -6.32
CA VAL A 58 6.64 8.61 -5.81
C VAL A 58 6.44 9.58 -6.97
N SER A 59 5.48 10.49 -6.87
CA SER A 59 5.22 11.53 -7.86
C SER A 59 6.44 12.46 -8.04
N SER A 60 6.48 13.17 -9.17
CA SER A 60 7.59 14.08 -9.49
C SER A 60 7.73 15.26 -8.53
N ASP A 61 6.61 15.73 -7.98
CA ASP A 61 6.56 16.73 -6.93
C ASP A 61 6.91 16.19 -5.53
N GLY A 62 7.10 14.87 -5.40
CA GLY A 62 7.40 14.21 -4.14
C GLY A 62 6.24 14.11 -3.14
N SER A 63 5.03 14.59 -3.48
CA SER A 63 3.90 14.72 -2.56
C SER A 63 3.06 13.44 -2.40
N THR A 64 3.07 12.57 -3.41
CA THR A 64 2.14 11.45 -3.54
C THR A 64 2.89 10.16 -3.86
N VAL A 65 2.43 9.05 -3.29
CA VAL A 65 2.90 7.69 -3.56
C VAL A 65 1.81 6.91 -4.28
N LEU A 66 2.12 6.42 -5.47
CA LEU A 66 1.37 5.43 -6.20
C LEU A 66 1.82 4.03 -5.76
N LYS A 67 0.90 3.24 -5.21
CA LYS A 67 1.16 1.84 -4.83
C LYS A 67 0.40 0.92 -5.77
N LEU A 68 1.14 0.16 -6.58
CA LEU A 68 0.60 -0.84 -7.50
C LEU A 68 0.65 -2.22 -6.84
N PHE A 69 -0.48 -2.93 -6.82
CA PHE A 69 -0.52 -4.28 -6.29
C PHE A 69 -0.03 -5.27 -7.34
N LYS A 70 0.94 -6.09 -6.94
CA LYS A 70 1.50 -7.17 -7.75
C LYS A 70 0.43 -8.25 -7.93
N ALA A 71 0.01 -8.50 -9.17
CA ALA A 71 -0.73 -9.73 -9.45
C ALA A 71 0.21 -10.93 -9.27
N ARG A 72 -0.27 -11.98 -8.61
CA ARG A 72 0.47 -13.23 -8.54
C ARG A 72 0.29 -13.94 -9.88
N HIS A 73 1.41 -14.43 -10.45
CA HIS A 73 1.49 -15.09 -11.76
C HIS A 73 0.20 -15.80 -12.19
N GLU A 74 -0.36 -15.38 -13.33
CA GLU A 74 -1.04 -16.33 -14.21
C GLU A 74 -0.06 -17.44 -14.60
N LYS A 75 -0.58 -18.63 -14.90
CA LYS A 75 0.17 -19.90 -15.10
C LYS A 75 1.58 -19.67 -15.71
N PRO A 76 2.64 -20.33 -15.20
CA PRO A 76 3.97 -20.20 -15.79
C PRO A 76 3.89 -20.47 -17.30
N TYR A 77 4.61 -19.65 -18.06
CA TYR A 77 4.74 -19.72 -19.52
C TYR A 77 4.89 -21.18 -19.98
N THR A 78 4.21 -21.52 -21.08
CA THR A 78 4.05 -22.89 -21.64
C THR A 78 5.34 -23.67 -21.90
N PHE A 79 6.51 -23.04 -21.83
CA PHE A 79 7.80 -23.72 -22.01
C PHE A 79 8.10 -24.76 -20.93
N SER A 80 7.42 -24.73 -19.78
CA SER A 80 7.51 -25.78 -18.75
C SER A 80 6.56 -26.97 -18.96
N ARG A 81 5.94 -27.13 -20.14
CA ARG A 81 5.01 -28.23 -20.45
C ARG A 81 5.59 -29.62 -20.12
N TYR A 82 6.92 -29.78 -20.17
CA TYR A 82 7.63 -31.03 -19.83
C TYR A 82 7.65 -31.34 -18.32
N ILE A 83 7.58 -30.32 -17.45
CA ILE A 83 7.55 -30.46 -15.97
C ILE A 83 6.09 -30.43 -15.44
N ARG A 84 5.12 -30.14 -16.32
CA ARG A 84 3.69 -29.90 -16.00
C ARG A 84 2.96 -31.07 -15.33
N ASN A 85 3.48 -32.29 -15.40
CA ASN A 85 2.82 -33.47 -14.82
C ASN A 85 3.14 -33.69 -13.33
N LEU A 86 4.08 -32.94 -12.73
CA LEU A 86 4.47 -33.14 -11.33
C LEU A 86 3.76 -32.20 -10.32
N GLY A 87 2.97 -31.20 -10.76
CA GLY A 87 2.50 -30.15 -9.83
C GLY A 87 1.25 -29.36 -10.22
N LYS A 88 0.26 -29.96 -10.91
CA LYS A 88 -1.00 -29.24 -11.24
C LYS A 88 -1.83 -28.82 -10.01
N LYS A 89 -1.61 -29.45 -8.84
CA LYS A 89 -2.45 -29.27 -7.65
C LYS A 89 -2.26 -27.92 -6.92
N ASP A 90 -1.16 -27.21 -7.19
CA ASP A 90 -0.78 -26.05 -6.35
C ASP A 90 -1.16 -24.68 -6.91
N TRP A 91 -1.39 -24.55 -8.23
CA TRP A 91 -1.68 -23.23 -8.83
C TRP A 91 -3.06 -22.71 -8.47
N GLU A 92 -4.11 -23.52 -8.65
CA GLU A 92 -5.48 -23.11 -8.32
C GLU A 92 -5.58 -22.74 -6.84
N GLN A 93 -5.03 -23.58 -5.96
CA GLN A 93 -4.99 -23.30 -4.52
C GLN A 93 -4.22 -22.01 -4.21
N SER A 94 -3.09 -21.77 -4.89
CA SER A 94 -2.30 -20.55 -4.72
C SER A 94 -3.03 -19.30 -5.23
N HIS A 95 -3.80 -19.43 -6.31
CA HIS A 95 -4.62 -18.37 -6.87
C HIS A 95 -5.79 -18.05 -5.95
N GLN A 96 -6.49 -19.07 -5.43
CA GLN A 96 -7.55 -18.89 -4.43
C GLN A 96 -7.02 -18.26 -3.13
N LYS A 97 -5.88 -18.72 -2.61
CA LYS A 97 -5.20 -18.11 -1.44
C LYS A 97 -4.85 -16.65 -1.70
N TRP A 98 -4.42 -16.32 -2.91
CA TRP A 98 -4.13 -14.94 -3.29
C TRP A 98 -5.41 -14.10 -3.37
N LYS A 99 -6.48 -14.61 -3.98
CA LYS A 99 -7.79 -13.95 -4.07
C LYS A 99 -8.32 -13.60 -2.68
N ILE A 100 -8.32 -14.57 -1.75
CA ILE A 100 -8.74 -14.35 -0.36
C ILE A 100 -7.89 -13.26 0.30
N LYS A 101 -6.56 -13.36 0.22
CA LYS A 101 -5.65 -12.37 0.81
C LYS A 101 -5.82 -10.98 0.21
N PHE A 102 -5.97 -10.88 -1.11
CA PHE A 102 -6.17 -9.61 -1.79
C PHE A 102 -7.54 -8.99 -1.45
N GLY A 103 -8.58 -9.81 -1.32
CA GLY A 103 -9.89 -9.37 -0.84
C GLY A 103 -9.81 -8.81 0.58
N GLU A 104 -9.12 -9.49 1.50
CA GLU A 104 -8.87 -8.96 2.85
C GLU A 104 -8.09 -7.64 2.83
N THR A 105 -7.03 -7.54 2.02
CA THR A 105 -6.26 -6.30 1.86
C THR A 105 -7.14 -5.18 1.32
N SER A 106 -7.91 -5.42 0.26
CA SER A 106 -8.79 -4.42 -0.35
C SER A 106 -9.84 -3.93 0.66
N ARG A 107 -10.41 -4.84 1.45
CA ARG A 107 -11.34 -4.50 2.54
C ARG A 107 -10.68 -3.59 3.58
N ARG A 108 -9.46 -3.89 4.01
CA ARG A 108 -8.71 -3.07 4.99
C ARG A 108 -8.46 -1.65 4.47
N TYR A 109 -8.00 -1.53 3.22
CA TYR A 109 -7.82 -0.22 2.59
C TYR A 109 -9.15 0.53 2.45
N LYS A 110 -10.24 -0.16 2.09
CA LYS A 110 -11.58 0.45 2.03
C LYS A 110 -12.02 0.97 3.41
N THR A 111 -11.92 0.15 4.46
CA THR A 111 -12.21 0.56 5.84
C THR A 111 -11.36 1.76 6.26
N ALA A 112 -10.05 1.71 6.00
CA ALA A 112 -9.14 2.82 6.30
C ALA A 112 -9.53 4.10 5.55
N PHE A 113 -9.88 4.02 4.28
CA PHE A 113 -10.29 5.18 3.50
C PHE A 113 -11.62 5.78 3.96
N MET A 114 -12.56 4.95 4.41
CA MET A 114 -13.87 5.43 4.88
C MET A 114 -13.82 6.02 6.29
N HIS A 115 -13.02 5.45 7.20
CA HIS A 115 -13.07 5.81 8.62
C HIS A 115 -11.80 6.49 9.14
N LEU A 116 -10.68 6.36 8.42
CA LEU A 116 -9.35 6.76 8.86
C LEU A 116 -8.58 7.47 7.73
N LYS A 117 -9.30 8.25 6.90
CA LYS A 117 -8.74 8.89 5.70
C LYS A 117 -7.61 9.85 6.06
N GLU A 118 -7.80 10.66 7.10
CA GLU A 118 -6.81 11.63 7.57
C GLU A 118 -5.62 10.93 8.22
N GLU A 119 -5.87 9.86 8.98
CA GLU A 119 -4.86 9.06 9.67
C GLU A 119 -4.01 8.23 8.72
N THR A 120 -4.50 7.92 7.52
CA THR A 120 -3.75 7.12 6.54
C THR A 120 -3.21 7.94 5.38
N GLY A 121 -3.69 9.18 5.19
CA GLY A 121 -3.33 9.99 4.03
C GLY A 121 -3.74 9.36 2.70
N LEU A 122 -4.69 8.43 2.70
CA LEU A 122 -5.20 7.81 1.48
C LEU A 122 -5.99 8.83 0.67
N VAL A 123 -5.60 9.01 -0.60
CA VAL A 123 -6.20 9.96 -1.53
C VAL A 123 -7.22 9.27 -2.41
N PHE A 124 -6.88 8.09 -2.93
CA PHE A 124 -7.71 7.36 -3.87
C PHE A 124 -7.50 5.85 -3.78
N LEU A 125 -8.57 5.08 -4.00
CA LEU A 125 -8.54 3.62 -4.07
C LEU A 125 -9.10 3.12 -5.39
N HIS A 126 -8.36 2.23 -6.05
CA HIS A 126 -8.80 1.58 -7.28
C HIS A 126 -8.54 0.09 -7.21
N PHE A 127 -9.56 -0.71 -6.89
CA PHE A 127 -9.44 -2.17 -6.85
C PHE A 127 -10.20 -2.88 -7.97
N GLN A 128 -10.88 -2.10 -8.82
CA GLN A 128 -11.74 -2.58 -9.89
C GLN A 128 -11.30 -1.98 -11.22
N LYS A 129 -11.31 -2.76 -12.30
CA LYS A 129 -11.02 -2.17 -13.61
C LYS A 129 -12.11 -1.19 -14.02
N THR A 130 -11.70 -0.20 -14.79
CA THR A 130 -12.61 0.76 -15.39
C THR A 130 -12.38 0.84 -16.90
N PRO A 131 -13.41 1.09 -17.71
CA PRO A 131 -13.21 1.36 -19.15
C PRO A 131 -12.54 2.72 -19.40
N ILE A 132 -12.53 3.62 -18.40
CA ILE A 132 -11.93 4.95 -18.51
C ILE A 132 -10.40 4.80 -18.42
N SER A 133 -9.66 5.18 -19.46
CA SER A 133 -8.21 5.09 -19.43
C SER A 133 -7.61 6.02 -18.38
N LEU A 134 -6.65 5.50 -17.61
CA LEU A 134 -5.91 6.21 -16.56
C LEU A 134 -4.41 6.09 -16.84
N PRO A 135 -3.88 6.76 -17.88
CA PRO A 135 -2.48 6.66 -18.23
C PRO A 135 -1.60 7.29 -17.15
N VAL A 136 -0.55 6.58 -16.75
CA VAL A 136 0.49 7.11 -15.86
C VAL A 136 1.86 6.84 -16.46
N THR A 137 2.77 7.79 -16.32
CA THR A 137 4.17 7.60 -16.71
C THR A 137 4.97 7.11 -15.50
N LEU A 138 5.46 5.87 -15.55
CA LEU A 138 6.34 5.30 -14.54
C LEU A 138 7.80 5.39 -14.99
N LYS A 139 8.64 5.93 -14.13
CA LYS A 139 10.08 6.08 -14.34
C LYS A 139 10.86 5.26 -13.33
N HIS A 140 11.79 4.46 -13.83
CA HIS A 140 12.83 3.85 -13.03
C HIS A 140 14.16 4.04 -13.77
N ARG A 141 14.59 3.03 -14.53
CA ARG A 141 15.71 3.16 -15.48
C ARG A 141 15.26 3.59 -16.88
N THR A 142 14.07 3.16 -17.25
CA THR A 142 13.38 3.55 -18.48
C THR A 142 12.05 4.19 -18.10
N SER A 143 11.50 4.98 -19.02
CA SER A 143 10.16 5.54 -18.90
C SER A 143 9.18 4.59 -19.60
N THR A 144 8.10 4.23 -18.92
CA THR A 144 7.03 3.42 -19.50
C THR A 144 5.70 4.00 -19.10
N THR A 145 4.77 4.05 -20.04
CA THR A 145 3.38 4.43 -19.78
C THR A 145 2.57 3.19 -19.47
N LEU A 146 1.82 3.23 -18.37
CA LEU A 146 0.91 2.16 -17.95
C LEU A 146 -0.51 2.72 -17.86
N ASP A 147 -1.50 1.98 -18.35
CA ASP A 147 -2.90 2.33 -18.10
C ASP A 147 -3.35 1.71 -16.77
N LEU A 148 -3.46 2.54 -15.74
CA LEU A 148 -3.85 2.14 -14.39
C LEU A 148 -5.27 1.59 -14.31
N ALA A 149 -6.13 1.88 -15.29
CA ALA A 149 -7.50 1.38 -15.35
C ALA A 149 -7.58 -0.16 -15.38
N GLN A 150 -6.46 -0.83 -15.67
CA GLN A 150 -6.35 -2.29 -15.75
C GLN A 150 -5.78 -2.95 -14.50
N TYR A 151 -5.31 -2.17 -13.51
CA TYR A 151 -4.54 -2.68 -12.37
C TYR A 151 -5.08 -2.15 -11.05
N PRO A 152 -5.11 -2.95 -9.98
CA PRO A 152 -5.38 -2.41 -8.67
C PRO A 152 -4.25 -1.51 -8.17
N PHE A 153 -4.62 -0.30 -7.73
CA PHE A 153 -3.68 0.67 -7.19
C PHE A 153 -4.35 1.54 -6.11
N ILE A 154 -3.51 2.24 -5.36
CA ILE A 154 -3.94 3.33 -4.49
C ILE A 154 -3.03 4.54 -4.67
N LEU A 155 -3.56 5.71 -4.38
CA LEU A 155 -2.79 6.95 -4.20
C LEU A 155 -2.83 7.33 -2.72
N GLN A 156 -1.67 7.69 -2.19
CA GLN A 156 -1.50 8.06 -0.79
C GLN A 156 -0.52 9.23 -0.70
N LYS A 157 -0.74 10.16 0.23
CA LYS A 157 0.25 11.21 0.49
C LYS A 157 1.58 10.60 0.95
N ARG A 158 2.70 11.18 0.53
CA ARG A 158 4.03 10.75 0.96
C ARG A 158 4.31 11.25 2.37
N ALA A 159 4.70 10.34 3.27
CA ALA A 159 5.22 10.67 4.59
C ALA A 159 6.73 10.47 4.68
N ILE A 160 7.34 11.17 5.63
CA ILE A 160 8.67 10.87 6.16
C ILE A 160 8.50 9.77 7.20
N LEU A 161 9.32 8.72 7.18
CA LEU A 161 9.18 7.60 8.14
C LEU A 161 9.36 8.08 9.59
N ALA A 162 8.64 7.47 10.52
CA ALA A 162 8.64 7.90 11.92
C ALA A 162 10.05 7.95 12.56
N PRO A 163 10.94 6.95 12.38
CA PRO A 163 12.33 7.04 12.88
C PRO A 163 13.08 8.27 12.35
N GLU A 164 12.95 8.54 11.05
CA GLU A 164 13.65 9.65 10.39
C GLU A 164 13.12 10.99 10.87
N TYR A 165 11.79 11.13 10.94
CA TYR A 165 11.15 12.35 11.42
C TYR A 165 11.48 12.62 12.89
N ILE A 166 11.31 11.64 13.78
CA ILE A 166 11.48 11.81 15.23
C ILE A 166 12.93 12.13 15.60
N LYS A 167 13.91 11.60 14.87
CA LYS A 167 15.32 11.96 15.06
C LYS A 167 15.57 13.45 14.87
N ALA A 168 14.85 14.10 13.96
CA ALA A 168 14.91 15.54 13.73
C ALA A 168 13.91 16.32 14.62
N HIS A 169 12.83 15.69 15.04
CA HIS A 169 11.68 16.26 15.73
C HIS A 169 11.23 15.38 16.90
N PRO A 170 11.94 15.42 18.06
CA PRO A 170 11.63 14.56 19.20
C PRO A 170 10.19 14.71 19.73
N GLU A 171 9.56 15.88 19.53
CA GLU A 171 8.16 16.15 19.82
C GLU A 171 7.19 15.23 19.05
N GLY A 172 7.64 14.63 17.95
CA GLY A 172 6.89 13.66 17.16
C GLY A 172 6.48 12.41 17.95
N ILE A 173 7.20 12.05 19.02
CA ILE A 173 6.82 10.95 19.91
C ILE A 173 5.46 11.23 20.57
N GLN A 174 5.28 12.45 21.09
CA GLN A 174 4.05 12.85 21.74
C GLN A 174 2.89 12.91 20.74
N ALA A 175 3.14 13.45 19.54
CA ALA A 175 2.14 13.45 18.47
C ALA A 175 1.72 12.02 18.07
N LEU A 176 2.66 11.07 18.03
CA LEU A 176 2.37 9.67 17.73
C LEU A 176 1.50 9.02 18.81
N LYS A 177 1.78 9.30 20.10
CA LYS A 177 0.95 8.85 21.22
C LYS A 177 -0.48 9.35 21.11
N GLU A 178 -0.65 10.65 20.85
CA GLU A 178 -1.97 11.28 20.65
C GLU A 178 -2.72 10.69 19.46
N PHE A 179 -2.02 10.39 18.36
CA PHE A 179 -2.58 9.73 17.20
C PHE A 179 -3.16 8.35 17.53
N PHE A 180 -2.44 7.54 18.30
CA PHE A 180 -2.95 6.23 18.69
C PHE A 180 -4.09 6.35 19.71
N SER A 181 -4.03 7.29 20.64
CA SER A 181 -5.14 7.57 21.56
C SER A 181 -6.43 7.92 20.82
N ALA A 182 -6.37 8.89 19.91
CA ALA A 182 -7.51 9.31 19.10
C ALA A 182 -8.07 8.16 18.24
N ARG A 183 -7.20 7.25 17.78
CA ARG A 183 -7.61 6.08 17.02
C ARG A 183 -8.30 5.02 17.88
N THR A 184 -7.78 4.72 19.06
CA THR A 184 -8.39 3.80 20.02
C THR A 184 -9.76 4.32 20.48
N GLU A 185 -9.89 5.62 20.70
CA GLU A 185 -11.17 6.27 21.02
C GLU A 185 -12.21 6.14 19.89
N LYS A 186 -11.77 6.03 18.63
CA LYS A 186 -12.64 5.71 17.47
C LYS A 186 -13.01 4.23 17.38
N GLY A 187 -12.56 3.40 18.33
CA GLY A 187 -12.83 1.96 18.37
C GLY A 187 -11.93 1.15 17.43
N PHE A 188 -10.70 1.61 17.15
CA PHE A 188 -9.74 0.90 16.32
C PHE A 188 -8.42 0.68 17.05
N SER A 189 -7.87 -0.54 16.99
CA SER A 189 -6.53 -0.84 17.49
C SER A 189 -5.61 -1.42 16.41
N ASP A 190 -4.30 -1.24 16.58
CA ASP A 190 -3.25 -1.93 15.82
C ASP A 190 -2.39 -2.74 16.79
N PRO A 191 -2.55 -4.07 16.86
CA PRO A 191 -1.84 -4.88 17.84
C PRO A 191 -0.35 -5.09 17.53
N ARG A 192 0.14 -4.69 16.33
CA ARG A 192 1.51 -5.01 15.88
C ARG A 192 2.39 -3.79 15.63
N GLN A 193 1.83 -2.57 15.72
CA GLN A 193 2.49 -1.26 15.73
C GLN A 193 3.92 -1.28 15.17
N SER A 194 4.06 -1.57 13.88
CA SER A 194 5.39 -1.62 13.26
C SER A 194 5.85 -0.19 12.96
N LEU A 195 6.14 0.57 14.02
CA LEU A 195 6.37 2.03 14.03
C LEU A 195 7.46 2.45 13.03
N SER A 196 8.52 1.66 12.90
CA SER A 196 9.64 1.98 12.00
C SER A 196 9.32 1.92 10.51
N VAL A 197 8.24 1.24 10.10
CA VAL A 197 7.97 0.95 8.68
C VAL A 197 6.56 1.31 8.22
N ASN A 198 5.59 1.28 9.12
CA ASN A 198 4.18 1.49 8.80
C ASN A 198 3.67 2.87 9.19
N TYR A 199 4.50 3.69 9.86
CA TYR A 199 4.12 5.00 10.36
C TYR A 199 5.11 6.05 9.89
N GLY A 200 4.59 7.26 9.70
CA GLY A 200 5.36 8.41 9.26
C GLY A 200 4.64 9.71 9.52
N PHE A 201 5.21 10.81 9.07
CA PHE A 201 4.71 12.16 9.31
C PHE A 201 4.52 12.94 8.01
N ILE A 202 3.46 13.76 7.99
CA ILE A 202 3.15 14.76 6.96
C ILE A 202 2.87 16.06 7.69
N ASP A 203 3.64 17.11 7.41
CA ASP A 203 3.47 18.44 8.03
C ASP A 203 3.36 18.38 9.57
N GLY A 204 4.20 17.53 10.18
CA GLY A 204 4.23 17.29 11.63
C GLY A 204 3.09 16.43 12.19
N ARG A 205 2.19 15.93 11.35
CA ARG A 205 1.11 15.04 11.77
C ARG A 205 1.46 13.58 11.47
N PRO A 206 1.33 12.68 12.44
CA PRO A 206 1.53 11.24 12.20
C PRO A 206 0.43 10.68 11.29
N ILE A 207 0.83 9.77 10.43
CA ILE A 207 -0.04 8.95 9.59
C ILE A 207 0.43 7.50 9.56
N GLN A 208 -0.49 6.59 9.30
CA GLN A 208 -0.22 5.19 9.00
C GLN A 208 -0.10 4.98 7.49
N ILE A 209 1.10 4.63 7.05
CA ILE A 209 1.46 4.43 5.64
C ILE A 209 0.87 3.12 5.11
N ASP A 210 0.87 2.05 5.90
CA ASP A 210 0.22 0.77 5.54
C ASP A 210 -0.82 0.42 6.60
N PRO A 211 -2.14 0.44 6.26
CA PRO A 211 -3.20 0.19 7.22
C PRO A 211 -3.06 -1.15 7.95
N GLY A 212 -2.31 -2.13 7.42
CA GLY A 212 -2.01 -3.35 8.17
C GLY A 212 -3.28 -4.07 8.65
N LYS A 213 -3.26 -4.63 9.86
CA LYS A 213 -4.48 -5.13 10.51
C LYS A 213 -5.03 -4.03 11.40
N ILE A 214 -6.06 -3.34 10.91
CA ILE A 214 -6.91 -2.46 11.72
C ILE A 214 -8.07 -3.33 12.18
N ASP A 215 -8.13 -3.60 13.46
CA ASP A 215 -9.20 -4.39 14.06
C ASP A 215 -10.10 -3.44 14.88
N SER A 216 -11.41 -3.73 14.89
CA SER A 216 -12.33 -3.05 15.79
C SER A 216 -11.95 -3.39 17.23
N PHE A 217 -11.97 -2.40 18.11
CA PHE A 217 -11.63 -2.54 19.51
C PHE A 217 -12.80 -2.09 20.39
N ASP A 218 -13.27 -3.00 21.24
CA ASP A 218 -14.37 -2.81 22.20
C ASP A 218 -13.92 -3.05 23.65
N GLY A 219 -12.61 -3.15 23.89
CA GLY A 219 -12.02 -3.35 25.21
C GLY A 219 -11.86 -2.05 26.01
N ASP A 220 -11.10 -2.13 27.10
CA ASP A 220 -10.78 -0.97 27.93
C ASP A 220 -9.83 -0.02 27.17
N ILE A 221 -10.38 1.12 26.74
CA ILE A 221 -9.68 2.18 26.03
C ILE A 221 -8.47 2.68 26.84
N SER A 222 -8.62 2.87 28.15
CA SER A 222 -7.55 3.45 28.97
C SER A 222 -6.36 2.51 29.06
N SER A 223 -6.63 1.21 29.28
CA SER A 223 -5.58 0.19 29.35
C SER A 223 -4.87 0.02 28.00
N GLU A 224 -5.59 0.02 26.88
CA GLU A 224 -4.97 -0.11 25.56
C GLU A 224 -4.13 1.13 25.22
N ILE A 225 -4.58 2.34 25.56
CA ILE A 225 -3.79 3.57 25.39
C ILE A 225 -2.49 3.51 26.19
N GLU A 226 -2.54 3.11 27.47
CA GLU A 226 -1.36 2.99 28.33
C GLU A 226 -0.34 2.00 27.76
N LYS A 227 -0.83 0.84 27.29
CA LYS A 227 0.00 -0.17 26.63
C LYS A 227 0.66 0.35 25.35
N ILE A 228 -0.08 1.07 24.52
CA ILE A 228 0.47 1.68 23.29
C ILE A 228 1.53 2.72 23.62
N HIS A 229 1.27 3.59 24.59
CA HIS A 229 2.21 4.64 24.99
C HIS A 229 3.52 4.03 25.52
N THR A 230 3.41 2.98 26.34
CA THR A 230 4.57 2.22 26.84
C THR A 230 5.38 1.65 25.68
N HIS A 231 4.72 1.03 24.70
CA HIS A 231 5.41 0.48 23.53
C HIS A 231 6.11 1.55 22.68
N ILE A 232 5.49 2.72 22.51
CA ILE A 232 6.10 3.86 21.80
C ILE A 232 7.34 4.36 22.54
N ASP A 233 7.29 4.47 23.87
CA ASP A 233 8.43 4.90 24.68
C ASP A 233 9.60 3.91 24.60
N GLU A 234 9.31 2.61 24.71
CA GLU A 234 10.31 1.56 24.54
C GLU A 234 10.96 1.62 23.15
N TRP A 235 10.15 1.72 22.10
CA TRP A 235 10.64 1.84 20.73
C TRP A 235 11.49 3.11 20.53
N ALA A 236 11.04 4.25 21.04
CA ALA A 236 11.73 5.53 20.91
C ALA A 236 13.09 5.54 21.62
N SER A 237 13.25 4.76 22.70
CA SER A 237 14.53 4.61 23.41
C SER A 237 15.64 3.94 22.57
N HIS A 238 15.27 3.36 21.43
CA HIS A 238 16.18 2.68 20.50
C HIS A 238 16.46 3.43 19.19
N LEU A 239 15.92 4.65 19.01
CA LEU A 239 16.12 5.50 17.83
C LEU A 239 17.43 6.30 17.90
#